data_AF-A0A2S6QYT0-F1
#
_entry.id   AF-A0A2S6QYT0-F1
#
_cell.length_a   1.000
_cell.length_b   1.000
_cell.length_c   1.000
_cell.angle_alpha   90.00
_cell.angle_beta   90.00
_cell.angle_gamma   90.00
#
_symmetry.space_group_name_H-M   'P 1'
#
loop_
_entity.id
_entity.type
_entity.pdbx_description
1 polymer ?
#
loop_
_entity_poly.entity_id
_entity_poly.type
_entity_poly.pdbx_seq_one_letter_code
_entity_poly.pdbx_strand_id
1 'polypeptide(L)' 'ILNKHASPYLATGGTGDVLAGMVVGLMAQGVPAFKAAQIAVWVHGDTGIDIGMGLIAEDIIDQIPVSLKKIFA' A
#
# COMPACT_ATOMS: atom_id res chain seq x y z
N ILE A 1 4.28 12.44 -11.25
CA ILE A 1 4.63 12.29 -9.82
C ILE A 1 5.27 10.92 -9.67
N LEU A 2 6.41 10.85 -9.00
CA LEU A 2 7.16 9.60 -8.79
C LEU A 2 7.06 9.21 -7.32
N ASN A 3 6.63 7.98 -7.02
CA ASN A 3 6.73 7.44 -5.66
C ASN A 3 8.13 6.87 -5.43
N LYS A 4 8.82 7.34 -4.39
CA LYS A 4 10.10 6.79 -3.91
C LYS A 4 9.97 6.13 -2.54
N HIS A 5 8.80 6.20 -1.92
CA HIS A 5 8.49 5.56 -0.64
C HIS A 5 8.10 4.12 -0.91
N ALA A 6 9.09 3.24 -0.93
CA ALA A 6 8.93 1.82 -1.22
C ALA A 6 10.07 1.00 -0.60
N SER A 7 9.86 -0.31 -0.52
CA SER A 7 10.80 -1.27 0.05
C SER A 7 11.08 -2.39 -0.95
N PRO A 8 12.32 -2.90 -1.06
CA PRO A 8 12.64 -4.04 -1.92
C PRO A 8 11.89 -5.31 -1.50
N TYR A 9 11.43 -5.40 -0.25
CA TYR A 9 10.71 -6.56 0.26
C TYR A 9 9.31 -6.72 -0.34
N LEU A 10 8.77 -5.67 -0.99
CA LEU A 10 7.54 -5.76 -1.77
C LEU A 10 7.70 -6.53 -3.08
N ALA A 11 8.93 -6.85 -3.50
CA ALA A 11 9.22 -7.65 -4.69
C ALA A 11 8.97 -9.16 -4.45
N THR A 12 7.76 -9.48 -3.98
CA THR A 12 7.27 -10.85 -3.77
C THR A 12 5.90 -11.02 -4.46
N GLY A 13 5.53 -12.28 -4.73
CA GLY A 13 4.27 -12.59 -5.41
C GLY A 13 3.06 -12.11 -4.61
N GLY A 14 2.04 -11.60 -5.31
CA GLY A 14 0.77 -11.19 -4.70
C GLY A 14 0.71 -9.76 -4.16
N THR A 15 1.84 -9.09 -3.91
CA THR A 15 1.82 -7.69 -3.40
C THR A 15 1.15 -6.73 -4.39
N GLY A 16 1.35 -6.96 -5.69
CA GLY A 16 0.67 -6.22 -6.74
C GLY A 16 -0.85 -6.38 -6.73
N ASP A 17 -1.36 -7.55 -6.34
CA ASP A 17 -2.81 -7.80 -6.22
C ASP A 17 -3.39 -7.03 -5.03
N VAL A 18 -2.65 -6.97 -3.91
CA VAL A 18 -3.02 -6.14 -2.76
C VAL A 18 -3.05 -4.66 -3.15
N LEU A 19 -2.02 -4.16 -3.86
CA LEU A 19 -1.99 -2.80 -4.37
C LEU A 19 -3.19 -2.50 -5.28
N ALA A 20 -3.52 -3.40 -6.21
CA ALA A 20 -4.69 -3.24 -7.08
C ALA A 20 -5.99 -3.16 -6.27
N GLY A 21 -6.15 -4.03 -5.26
CA GLY A 21 -7.28 -4.00 -4.32
C GLY A 21 -7.39 -2.68 -3.57
N MET A 22 -6.27 -2.13 -3.08
CA MET A 22 -6.25 -0.82 -2.42
C MET A 22 -6.69 0.31 -3.34
N VAL A 23 -6.20 0.34 -4.59
CA VAL A 23 -6.59 1.36 -5.58
C VAL A 23 -8.09 1.30 -5.84
N VAL A 24 -8.63 0.11 -6.12
CA VAL A 24 -10.06 -0.06 -6.42
C VAL A 24 -10.92 0.22 -5.20
N GLY A 25 -10.49 -0.18 -4.00
CA GLY A 25 -11.19 0.09 -2.74
C GLY A 25 -11.31 1.60 -2.44
N LEU A 26 -10.28 2.38 -2.76
CA LEU A 26 -10.33 3.84 -2.68
C LEU A 26 -11.23 4.45 -3.75
N MET A 27 -11.17 3.95 -4.99
CA MET A 27 -12.07 4.38 -6.06
C MET A 27 -13.54 4.11 -5.72
N ALA A 28 -13.83 2.97 -5.10
CA ALA A 28 -15.17 2.63 -4.63
C ALA A 28 -15.71 3.59 -3.55
N GLN A 29 -14.82 4.26 -2.82
CA GLN A 29 -15.16 5.33 -1.87
C GLN A 29 -15.31 6.71 -2.53
N GLY A 30 -15.21 6.82 -3.85
CA GLY A 30 -15.37 8.06 -4.61
C GLY A 30 -14.05 8.83 -4.84
N VAL A 31 -12.90 8.26 -4.50
CA VAL A 31 -11.60 8.89 -4.78
C VAL A 31 -11.29 8.82 -6.29
N PRO A 32 -10.93 9.92 -6.96
CA PRO A 32 -10.54 9.90 -8.37
C PRO A 32 -9.38 8.95 -8.64
N ALA A 33 -9.42 8.19 -9.74
CA ALA A 33 -8.49 7.09 -10.02
C ALA A 33 -7.00 7.45 -9.84
N PHE A 34 -6.56 8.60 -10.38
CA PHE A 34 -5.17 9.03 -10.23
C PHE A 34 -4.80 9.32 -8.77
N LYS A 35 -5.72 9.90 -7.99
CA LYS A 35 -5.52 10.16 -6.57
C LYS A 35 -5.55 8.87 -5.74
N ALA A 36 -6.43 7.93 -6.08
CA ALA A 36 -6.48 6.61 -5.46
C ALA A 36 -5.17 5.85 -5.65
N ALA A 37 -4.62 5.86 -6.88
CA ALA A 37 -3.32 5.28 -7.17
C ALA A 37 -2.18 5.90 -6.34
N GLN A 38 -2.19 7.22 -6.18
CA GLN A 38 -1.18 7.93 -5.36
C GLN A 38 -1.25 7.53 -3.88
N ILE A 39 -2.45 7.48 -3.30
CA ILE A 39 -2.64 7.12 -1.90
C ILE A 39 -2.24 5.65 -1.70
N ALA A 40 -2.77 4.76 -2.53
CA ALA A 40 -2.52 3.33 -2.42
C ALA A 40 -1.04 2.99 -2.54
N VAL A 41 -0.33 3.54 -3.54
CA VAL A 41 1.10 3.22 -3.74
C VAL A 41 1.98 3.74 -2.60
N TRP A 42 1.61 4.87 -1.98
CA TRP A 42 2.33 5.39 -0.83
C TRP A 42 2.11 4.50 0.40
N VAL A 43 0.87 4.14 0.71
CA VAL A 43 0.53 3.27 1.86
C VAL A 43 1.13 1.87 1.66
N HIS A 44 1.03 1.31 0.45
CA HIS A 44 1.65 0.03 0.10
C HIS A 44 3.18 0.07 0.27
N GLY A 45 3.81 1.18 -0.10
CA GLY A 45 5.22 1.43 0.18
C GLY A 45 5.56 1.46 1.67
N ASP A 46 4.74 2.15 2.45
CA ASP A 46 4.90 2.30 3.90
C ASP A 46 4.81 0.96 4.63
N THR A 47 3.79 0.15 4.31
CA THR A 47 3.65 -1.20 4.87
C THR A 47 4.88 -2.07 4.59
N GLY A 48 5.44 -2.01 3.37
CA GLY A 48 6.64 -2.77 3.01
C GLY A 48 7.92 -2.31 3.72
N ILE A 49 7.99 -1.03 4.13
CA ILE A 49 9.10 -0.51 4.94
C ILE A 49 8.97 -0.99 6.39
N ASP A 50 7.75 -0.99 6.94
CA ASP A 50 7.48 -1.40 8.31
C ASP A 50 7.66 -2.90 8.56
N ILE A 51 7.13 -3.73 7.66
CA ILE A 51 7.17 -5.20 7.82
C ILE A 51 8.60 -5.71 7.63
N GLY A 52 9.29 -5.23 6.59
CA GLY A 52 10.68 -5.59 6.35
C GLY A 52 10.88 -6.95 5.68
N MET A 53 12.02 -7.59 6.00
CA MET A 53 12.45 -8.85 5.40
C MET A 53 11.49 -9.99 5.76
N GLY A 54 11.14 -10.81 4.77
CA GLY A 54 10.24 -11.96 4.95
C GLY A 54 8.77 -11.66 4.67
N LEU A 55 8.44 -10.42 4.28
CA LEU A 55 7.10 -10.00 3.86
C LEU A 55 6.47 -10.98 2.86
N ILE A 56 5.23 -11.38 3.15
CA ILE A 56 4.29 -11.97 2.19
C ILE A 56 3.13 -10.99 1.93
N ALA A 57 2.35 -11.23 0.87
CA ALA A 57 1.29 -10.32 0.46
C ALA A 57 0.22 -10.12 1.55
N GLU A 58 -0.11 -11.19 2.28
CA GLU A 58 -1.10 -11.19 3.35
C GLU A 58 -0.71 -10.28 4.51
N ASP A 59 0.59 -10.16 4.81
CA ASP A 59 1.08 -9.27 5.89
C ASP A 59 0.74 -7.80 5.61
N ILE A 60 0.68 -7.40 4.33
CA ILE A 60 0.33 -6.04 3.92
C ILE A 60 -1.09 -5.72 4.38
N ILE A 61 -2.02 -6.67 4.27
CA ILE A 61 -3.44 -6.46 4.58
C ILE A 61 -3.60 -6.07 6.05
N ASP A 62 -2.92 -6.77 6.95
CA ASP A 62 -2.95 -6.51 8.39
C ASP A 62 -2.22 -5.21 8.76
N GLN A 63 -1.21 -4.80 7.97
CA GLN A 63 -0.43 -3.58 8.22
C GLN A 63 -1.12 -2.31 7.70
N ILE A 64 -2.03 -2.37 6.73
CA ILE A 64 -2.71 -1.19 6.15
C ILE A 64 -3.31 -0.26 7.23
N PRO A 65 -4.09 -0.74 8.22
CA PRO A 65 -4.65 0.14 9.25
C PRO A 65 -3.59 0.84 10.10
N VAL A 66 -2.43 0.20 10.31
CA VAL A 66 -1.31 0.76 11.08
C VAL A 66 -0.67 1.90 10.29
N SER A 67 -0.36 1.68 9.00
CA SER A 67 0.17 2.73 8.12
C SER A 67 -0.80 3.91 7.97
N LEU A 68 -2.10 3.65 7.84
CA LEU A 68 -3.11 4.73 7.78
C LEU A 68 -3.16 5.54 9.08
N LYS A 69 -3.11 4.90 10.26
CA LYS A 69 -3.09 5.62 11.55
C LYS A 69 -1.93 6.60 11.66
N LYS A 70 -0.75 6.28 11.12
CA LYS A 70 0.40 7.20 11.11
C LYS A 70 0.17 8.48 10.32
N ILE A 71 -0.72 8.46 9.33
CA ILE A 71 -1.04 9.63 8.49
C ILE A 71 -2.04 10.56 9.20
N PHE A 72 -2.95 9.98 9.99
CA PHE A 72 -4.04 10.72 10.64
C PHE A 72 -3.79 11.04 12.12
N ALA A 73 -2.68 10.58 12.69
CA ALA A 73 -2.20 10.95 14.03
C ALA A 73 -1.40 12.26 13.98
#